data_AF-A0A1F6DX15-F1
#
_entry.id   AF-A0A1F6DX15-F1
#
_cell.length_a   1.000
_cell.length_b   1.000
_cell.length_c   1.000
_cell.angle_alpha   90.00
_cell.angle_beta   90.00
_cell.angle_gamma   90.00
#
_symmetry.space_group_name_H-M   'P 1'
#
loop_
_entity.id
_entity.type
_entity.pdbx_description
1 polymer ?
#
loop_
_entity_poly.entity_id
_entity_poly.type
_entity_poly.pdbx_seq_one_letter_code
_entity_poly.pdbx_strand_id
1 'polypeptide(L)'
;MSTQENIQKLVTKVSSAAESGFYHSLWAGKTDFSDLPTVSRDNFLYTPLSKRRYKNEKGLVKVVHDSRGLFLSEWSFADIGREEYGLPAERPMVFLTDPHEAIEKSMWCYERNMLPLVGEKDATITSYAASRYQIDSLITDAEALVKLASYLESRQEPLDSISILGSSFSPESLVPYRAYAARVRLVLSLPETGSFAQAELAAAPRFETLPGCVVEREETLIVSKETMLVTPVIRYRTEIPASFYDGA
;
A
#
# COMPACT_ATOMS: atom_id res chain seq x y z
N MET A 1 -0.45 -17.80 17.01
CA MET A 1 0.63 -16.90 17.44
C MET A 1 0.05 -15.50 17.46
N SER A 2 0.27 -14.74 18.53
CA SER A 2 -0.27 -13.39 18.64
C SER A 2 0.53 -12.41 17.77
N THR A 3 -0.10 -11.33 17.33
CA THR A 3 0.55 -10.21 16.62
C THR A 3 1.81 -9.72 17.33
N GLN A 4 1.78 -9.65 18.67
CA GLN A 4 2.91 -9.23 19.49
C GLN A 4 4.10 -10.22 19.40
N GLU A 5 3.84 -11.53 19.37
CA GLU A 5 4.89 -12.54 19.18
C GLU A 5 5.55 -12.42 17.80
N ASN A 6 4.75 -12.16 16.76
CA ASN A 6 5.26 -12.02 15.38
C ASN A 6 6.17 -10.80 15.24
N ILE A 7 5.72 -9.65 15.74
CA ILE A 7 6.53 -8.42 15.72
C ILE A 7 7.81 -8.60 16.55
N GLN A 8 7.73 -9.20 17.73
CA GLN A 8 8.91 -9.39 18.56
C GLN A 8 9.96 -10.30 17.88
N LYS A 9 9.51 -11.34 17.17
CA LYS A 9 10.39 -12.17 16.34
C LYS A 9 11.04 -11.37 15.21
N LEU A 10 10.29 -10.49 14.54
CA LEU A 10 10.82 -9.61 13.51
C LEU A 10 11.90 -8.68 14.08
N VAL A 11 11.62 -8.00 15.20
CA VAL A 11 12.57 -7.12 15.88
C VAL A 11 13.86 -7.85 16.21
N THR A 12 13.75 -9.04 16.81
CA THR A 12 14.91 -9.89 17.16
C THR A 12 15.74 -10.24 15.92
N LYS A 13 15.08 -10.58 14.81
CA LYS A 13 15.78 -10.91 13.55
C LYS A 13 16.51 -9.70 13.00
N VAL A 14 15.84 -8.55 12.91
CA VAL A 14 16.42 -7.31 12.39
C VAL A 14 17.59 -6.86 13.27
N SER A 15 17.48 -6.92 14.60
CA SER A 15 18.56 -6.55 15.53
C SER A 15 19.76 -7.49 15.51
N SER A 16 19.62 -8.68 14.94
CA SER A 16 20.70 -9.67 14.85
C SER A 16 21.38 -9.70 13.47
N ALA A 17 20.81 -9.04 12.47
CA ALA A 17 21.28 -9.10 11.09
C ALA A 17 22.42 -8.10 10.85
N ALA A 18 23.58 -8.56 10.39
CA ALA A 18 24.75 -7.70 10.17
C ALA A 18 24.49 -6.50 9.22
N GLU A 19 23.54 -6.66 8.30
CA GLU A 19 23.23 -5.71 7.22
C GLU A 19 22.28 -4.56 7.67
N SER A 20 21.63 -4.69 8.82
CA SER A 20 20.59 -3.76 9.32
C SER A 20 21.14 -2.53 10.06
N GLY A 21 22.26 -1.98 9.58
CA GLY A 21 23.01 -0.92 10.27
C GLY A 21 22.17 0.32 10.63
N PHE A 22 21.12 0.61 9.85
CA PHE A 22 20.14 1.65 10.18
C PHE A 22 19.43 1.36 11.51
N TYR A 23 18.85 0.17 11.66
CA TYR A 23 18.09 -0.23 12.84
C TYR A 23 18.99 -0.39 14.06
N HIS A 24 20.19 -0.93 13.89
CA HIS A 24 21.17 -0.99 14.99
C HIS A 24 21.48 0.39 15.57
N SER A 25 21.72 1.37 14.69
CA SER A 25 22.00 2.75 15.12
C SER A 25 20.78 3.40 15.75
N LEU A 26 19.59 3.23 15.16
CA LEU A 26 18.39 3.90 15.63
C LEU A 26 17.91 3.32 16.97
N TRP A 27 17.90 2.00 17.11
CA TRP A 27 17.38 1.32 18.31
C TRP A 27 18.34 1.40 19.49
N ALA A 28 19.62 1.70 19.27
CA ALA A 28 20.61 1.88 20.34
C ALA A 28 20.64 0.70 21.34
N GLY A 29 20.54 -0.53 20.84
CA GLY A 29 20.56 -1.76 21.64
C GLY A 29 19.22 -2.18 22.25
N LYS A 30 18.14 -1.41 22.03
CA LYS A 30 16.79 -1.82 22.43
C LYS A 30 16.28 -2.97 21.57
N THR A 31 15.65 -3.95 22.21
CA THR A 31 15.12 -5.16 21.56
C THR A 31 13.62 -5.36 21.80
N ASP A 32 13.02 -4.67 22.75
CA ASP A 32 11.59 -4.80 23.05
C ASP A 32 10.78 -3.85 22.18
N PHE A 33 9.77 -4.37 21.48
CA PHE A 33 9.02 -3.61 20.48
C PHE A 33 8.39 -2.31 21.03
N SER A 34 7.89 -2.32 22.26
CA SER A 34 7.26 -1.15 22.91
C SER A 34 8.22 0.01 23.11
N ASP A 35 9.52 -0.26 23.21
CA ASP A 35 10.53 0.71 23.61
C ASP A 35 11.28 1.29 22.41
N LEU A 36 11.07 0.72 21.22
CA LEU A 36 11.73 1.13 19.99
C LEU A 36 11.32 2.56 19.63
N PRO A 37 12.26 3.42 19.21
CA PRO A 37 11.92 4.72 18.66
C PRO A 37 11.15 4.56 17.34
N THR A 38 10.35 5.55 17.01
CA THR A 38 9.65 5.61 15.72
C THR A 38 10.62 5.88 14.58
N VAL A 39 10.41 5.23 13.45
CA VAL A 39 11.05 5.55 12.17
C VAL A 39 10.21 6.60 11.46
N SER A 40 10.84 7.59 10.85
CA SER A 40 10.17 8.60 10.03
C SER A 40 10.59 8.51 8.56
N ARG A 41 9.88 9.22 7.70
CA ARG A 41 10.26 9.40 6.29
C ARG A 41 11.66 10.00 6.13
N ASP A 42 12.04 10.97 6.96
CA ASP A 42 13.37 11.58 6.93
C ASP A 42 14.46 10.55 7.20
N ASN A 43 14.21 9.58 8.09
CA ASN A 43 15.15 8.49 8.30
C ASN A 43 15.39 7.68 7.02
N PHE A 44 14.37 7.47 6.18
CA PHE A 44 14.51 6.78 4.90
C PHE A 44 15.17 7.63 3.82
N LEU A 45 14.88 8.94 3.79
CA LEU A 45 15.53 9.90 2.89
C LEU A 45 17.05 9.97 3.12
N TYR A 46 17.49 10.03 4.37
CA TYR A 46 18.90 10.22 4.71
C TYR A 46 19.69 8.91 4.89
N THR A 47 19.06 7.75 4.69
CA THR A 47 19.70 6.45 4.85
C THR A 47 19.77 5.68 3.52
N PRO A 48 20.97 5.28 3.05
CA PRO A 48 21.10 4.42 1.88
C PRO A 48 20.27 3.15 2.00
N LEU A 49 19.61 2.75 0.90
CA LEU A 49 18.73 1.57 0.89
C LEU A 49 19.43 0.31 1.39
N SER A 50 20.71 0.10 1.05
CA SER A 50 21.49 -1.05 1.51
C SER A 50 21.61 -1.17 3.03
N LYS A 51 21.50 -0.08 3.78
CA LYS A 51 21.53 -0.07 5.25
C LYS A 51 20.16 -0.25 5.89
N ARG A 52 19.08 -0.15 5.11
CA ARG A 52 17.68 -0.28 5.55
C ARG A 52 17.14 -1.70 5.39
N ARG A 53 17.94 -2.61 4.81
CA ARG A 53 17.61 -4.02 4.63
C ARG A 53 18.20 -4.86 5.77
N TYR A 54 17.68 -6.06 5.96
CA TYR A 54 18.30 -7.07 6.85
C TYR A 54 18.41 -8.46 6.19
N LYS A 55 17.91 -8.58 4.96
CA LYS A 55 17.97 -9.77 4.11
C LYS A 55 18.12 -9.32 2.66
N ASN A 56 18.60 -10.22 1.80
CA ASN A 56 18.70 -9.99 0.37
C ASN A 56 17.74 -10.92 -0.38
N GLU A 57 16.80 -10.35 -1.12
CA GLU A 57 15.84 -11.08 -1.97
C GLU A 57 15.66 -10.33 -3.29
N LYS A 58 15.32 -11.06 -4.35
CA LYS A 58 14.96 -10.44 -5.62
C LYS A 58 13.65 -9.68 -5.48
N GLY A 59 13.60 -8.48 -6.04
CA GLY A 59 12.46 -7.60 -5.90
C GLY A 59 12.47 -6.42 -6.85
N LEU A 60 11.51 -5.54 -6.62
CA LEU A 60 11.40 -4.25 -7.28
C LEU A 60 11.99 -3.18 -6.36
N VAL A 61 12.84 -2.33 -6.92
CA VAL A 61 13.23 -1.06 -6.29
C VAL A 61 12.50 0.05 -7.02
N LYS A 62 11.67 0.78 -6.29
CA LYS A 62 10.96 1.96 -6.79
C LYS A 62 11.53 3.23 -6.20
N VAL A 63 11.42 4.31 -6.97
CA VAL A 63 11.77 5.65 -6.53
C VAL A 63 10.49 6.28 -5.97
N VAL A 64 10.49 6.56 -4.66
CA VAL A 64 9.43 7.34 -4.03
C VAL A 64 9.80 8.81 -4.17
N HIS A 65 8.95 9.58 -4.86
CA HIS A 65 9.15 11.00 -5.11
C HIS A 65 8.01 11.82 -4.50
N ASP A 66 8.36 12.79 -3.67
CA ASP A 66 7.42 13.80 -3.21
C ASP A 66 8.10 15.18 -3.06
N SER A 67 7.36 16.14 -2.50
CA SER A 67 7.87 17.48 -2.22
C SER A 67 9.02 17.56 -1.22
N ARG A 68 9.26 16.50 -0.42
CA ARG A 68 10.32 16.44 0.59
C ARG A 68 11.61 15.83 0.05
N GLY A 69 11.52 15.00 -0.99
CA GLY A 69 12.67 14.49 -1.71
C GLY A 69 12.43 13.14 -2.37
N LEU A 70 13.54 12.50 -2.73
CA LEU A 70 13.57 11.22 -3.41
C LEU A 70 14.23 10.18 -2.50
N PHE A 71 13.62 9.02 -2.33
CA PHE A 71 14.30 7.86 -1.76
C PHE A 71 13.90 6.57 -2.47
N LEU A 72 14.73 5.55 -2.34
CA LEU A 72 14.46 4.24 -2.87
C LEU A 72 13.67 3.40 -1.86
N SER A 73 12.61 2.73 -2.31
CA SER A 73 11.89 1.72 -1.55
C SER A 73 12.00 0.38 -2.26
N GLU A 74 12.27 -0.68 -1.51
CA GLU A 74 12.39 -2.03 -2.07
C GLU A 74 11.37 -2.98 -1.48
N TRP A 75 10.77 -3.75 -2.37
CA TRP A 75 9.82 -4.81 -2.09
C TRP A 75 10.25 -6.08 -2.81
N SER A 76 10.36 -7.22 -2.13
CA SER A 76 10.53 -8.50 -2.85
C SER A 76 9.23 -8.89 -3.56
N PHE A 77 9.32 -9.73 -4.59
CA PHE A 77 8.10 -10.21 -5.26
C PHE A 77 7.18 -10.98 -4.30
N ALA A 78 7.77 -11.75 -3.39
CA ALA A 78 7.03 -12.45 -2.35
C ALA A 78 6.37 -11.49 -1.34
N ASP A 79 7.01 -10.35 -1.05
CA ASP A 79 6.42 -9.31 -0.21
C ASP A 79 5.23 -8.65 -0.93
N ILE A 80 5.41 -8.30 -2.21
CA ILE A 80 4.34 -7.74 -3.07
C ILE A 80 3.13 -8.68 -3.09
N GLY A 81 3.29 -9.98 -3.32
CA GLY A 81 2.18 -10.93 -3.39
C GLY A 81 1.33 -11.07 -2.12
N ARG A 82 1.88 -10.67 -0.95
CA ARG A 82 1.19 -10.71 0.35
C ARG A 82 0.39 -9.46 0.68
N GLU A 83 0.55 -8.38 -0.07
CA GLU A 83 -0.14 -7.11 0.18
C GLU A 83 -1.63 -7.17 -0.14
N GLU A 84 -2.44 -6.29 0.43
CA GLU A 84 -3.90 -6.28 0.19
C GLU A 84 -4.33 -5.11 -0.70
N TYR A 85 -3.67 -4.94 -1.86
CA TYR A 85 -3.94 -3.82 -2.77
C TYR A 85 -5.30 -3.91 -3.49
N GLY A 86 -5.71 -5.10 -3.94
CA GLY A 86 -6.98 -5.35 -4.62
C GLY A 86 -7.78 -6.53 -4.02
N LEU A 87 -8.99 -6.75 -4.54
CA LEU A 87 -9.73 -8.00 -4.34
C LEU A 87 -9.42 -9.01 -5.46
N PRO A 88 -9.56 -10.32 -5.22
CA PRO A 88 -9.45 -11.33 -6.27
C PRO A 88 -10.40 -11.05 -7.44
N ALA A 89 -9.91 -11.21 -8.66
CA ALA A 89 -10.62 -10.90 -9.90
C ALA A 89 -10.03 -11.72 -11.06
N GLU A 90 -10.78 -11.95 -12.13
CA GLU A 90 -10.26 -12.65 -13.31
C GLU A 90 -9.50 -11.70 -14.24
N ARG A 91 -10.01 -10.48 -14.41
CA ARG A 91 -9.54 -9.49 -15.38
C ARG A 91 -9.35 -8.11 -14.73
N PRO A 92 -8.48 -8.00 -13.72
CA PRO A 92 -8.27 -6.74 -13.05
C PRO A 92 -7.60 -5.71 -13.98
N MET A 93 -7.92 -4.45 -13.75
CA MET A 93 -7.21 -3.33 -14.31
C MET A 93 -6.43 -2.59 -13.23
N VAL A 94 -5.17 -2.27 -13.50
CA VAL A 94 -4.36 -1.38 -12.67
C VAL A 94 -4.22 -0.05 -13.39
N PHE A 95 -4.77 1.02 -12.81
CA PHE A 95 -4.66 2.37 -13.35
C PHE A 95 -4.38 3.38 -12.25
N LEU A 96 -3.09 3.71 -12.08
CA LEU A 96 -2.58 4.61 -11.07
C LEU A 96 -1.90 5.81 -11.72
N THR A 97 -1.94 6.94 -11.04
CA THR A 97 -1.28 8.19 -11.45
C THR A 97 0.24 8.03 -11.44
N ASP A 98 0.77 7.28 -10.47
CA ASP A 98 2.19 6.91 -10.42
C ASP A 98 2.46 5.59 -11.20
N PRO A 99 3.24 5.63 -12.28
CA PRO A 99 3.57 4.42 -13.05
C PRO A 99 4.43 3.40 -12.27
N HIS A 100 5.23 3.82 -11.30
CA HIS A 100 6.00 2.89 -10.47
C HIS A 100 5.08 2.08 -9.56
N GLU A 101 4.06 2.73 -9.00
CA GLU A 101 3.02 2.05 -8.24
C GLU A 101 2.19 1.13 -9.15
N ALA A 102 1.86 1.57 -10.38
CA ALA A 102 1.16 0.73 -11.36
C ALA A 102 1.92 -0.58 -11.64
N ILE A 103 3.24 -0.52 -11.81
CA ILE A 103 4.08 -1.71 -12.02
C ILE A 103 4.01 -2.64 -10.81
N GLU A 104 4.18 -2.11 -9.59
CA GLU A 104 4.11 -2.92 -8.36
C GLU A 104 2.75 -3.61 -8.20
N LYS A 105 1.65 -2.90 -8.44
CA LYS A 105 0.29 -3.43 -8.29
C LYS A 105 -0.05 -4.43 -9.41
N SER A 106 0.59 -4.30 -10.57
CA SER A 106 0.53 -5.31 -11.63
C SER A 106 1.28 -6.58 -11.23
N MET A 107 2.45 -6.47 -10.60
CA MET A 107 3.16 -7.62 -10.05
C MET A 107 2.34 -8.34 -8.97
N TRP A 108 1.65 -7.59 -8.10
CA TRP A 108 0.71 -8.17 -7.14
C TRP A 108 -0.39 -9.01 -7.80
N CYS A 109 -0.91 -8.57 -8.96
CA CYS A 109 -1.89 -9.36 -9.71
C CYS A 109 -1.31 -10.70 -10.15
N TYR A 110 -0.10 -10.69 -10.72
CA TYR A 110 0.58 -11.91 -11.18
C TYR A 110 0.85 -12.90 -10.05
N GLU A 111 1.30 -12.43 -8.88
CA GLU A 111 1.53 -13.27 -7.69
C GLU A 111 0.22 -13.92 -7.17
N ARG A 112 -0.93 -13.38 -7.57
CA ARG A 112 -2.28 -13.89 -7.23
C ARG A 112 -2.97 -14.59 -8.39
N ASN A 113 -2.22 -14.98 -9.43
CA ASN A 113 -2.71 -15.66 -10.62
C ASN A 113 -3.78 -14.87 -11.40
N MET A 114 -3.69 -13.54 -11.38
CA MET A 114 -4.55 -12.66 -12.16
C MET A 114 -3.73 -12.02 -13.26
N LEU A 115 -4.31 -11.86 -14.46
CA LEU A 115 -3.67 -11.18 -15.57
C LEU A 115 -4.15 -9.72 -15.58
N PRO A 116 -3.31 -8.75 -15.20
CA PRO A 116 -3.76 -7.35 -15.18
C PRO A 116 -3.72 -6.72 -16.56
N LEU A 117 -4.72 -5.89 -16.85
CA LEU A 117 -4.58 -4.79 -17.81
C LEU A 117 -3.91 -3.60 -17.09
N VAL A 118 -2.79 -3.11 -17.61
CA VAL A 118 -2.15 -1.90 -17.10
C VAL A 118 -2.64 -0.71 -17.93
N GLY A 119 -3.18 0.31 -17.26
CA GLY A 119 -3.69 1.50 -17.94
C GLY A 119 -2.57 2.39 -18.51
N GLU A 120 -2.89 3.11 -19.56
CA GLU A 120 -2.00 4.04 -20.26
C GLU A 120 -2.23 5.48 -19.77
N LYS A 121 -1.24 6.37 -19.97
CA LYS A 121 -1.40 7.78 -19.59
C LYS A 121 -2.62 8.46 -20.24
N ASP A 122 -2.98 8.03 -21.45
CA ASP A 122 -4.15 8.50 -22.17
C ASP A 122 -5.40 7.74 -21.69
N ALA A 123 -6.36 8.47 -21.11
CA ALA A 123 -7.60 7.91 -20.58
C ALA A 123 -8.50 7.29 -21.66
N THR A 124 -8.44 7.77 -22.90
CA THR A 124 -9.23 7.26 -24.03
C THR A 124 -8.72 5.90 -24.46
N ILE A 125 -7.39 5.76 -24.60
CA ILE A 125 -6.74 4.48 -24.91
C ILE A 125 -7.04 3.47 -23.80
N THR A 126 -6.90 3.91 -22.56
CA THR A 126 -7.16 3.13 -21.36
C THR A 126 -8.61 2.63 -21.31
N SER A 127 -9.59 3.51 -21.57
CA SER A 127 -11.02 3.15 -21.61
C SER A 127 -11.34 2.18 -22.75
N TYR A 128 -10.73 2.36 -23.92
CA TYR A 128 -10.86 1.44 -25.05
C TYR A 128 -10.30 0.05 -24.69
N ALA A 129 -9.10 0.00 -24.13
CA ALA A 129 -8.47 -1.25 -23.71
C ALA A 129 -9.28 -1.96 -22.61
N ALA A 130 -9.78 -1.21 -21.61
CA ALA A 130 -10.62 -1.74 -20.54
C ALA A 130 -11.92 -2.35 -21.08
N SER A 131 -12.53 -1.73 -22.10
CA SER A 131 -13.71 -2.25 -22.78
C SER A 131 -13.42 -3.55 -23.54
N ARG A 132 -12.30 -3.61 -24.25
CA ARG A 132 -11.89 -4.79 -25.03
C ARG A 132 -11.47 -5.96 -24.16
N TYR A 133 -10.73 -5.67 -23.11
CA TYR A 133 -10.31 -6.64 -22.12
C TYR A 133 -11.46 -7.08 -21.22
N GLN A 134 -12.53 -6.27 -21.16
CA GLN A 134 -13.73 -6.50 -20.34
C GLN A 134 -13.36 -6.66 -18.87
N ILE A 135 -12.77 -5.61 -18.31
CA ILE A 135 -12.34 -5.63 -16.91
C ILE A 135 -13.54 -5.92 -15.99
N ASP A 136 -13.28 -6.67 -14.92
CA ASP A 136 -14.21 -7.00 -13.84
C ASP A 136 -13.85 -6.28 -12.53
N SER A 137 -12.61 -5.81 -12.41
CA SER A 137 -12.09 -5.14 -11.22
C SER A 137 -11.16 -3.99 -11.61
N LEU A 138 -11.11 -2.96 -10.76
CA LEU A 138 -10.24 -1.80 -10.93
C LEU A 138 -9.44 -1.53 -9.66
N ILE A 139 -8.13 -1.39 -9.80
CA ILE A 139 -7.18 -0.98 -8.77
C ILE A 139 -6.63 0.39 -9.20
N THR A 140 -6.91 1.42 -8.41
CA THR A 140 -6.68 2.81 -8.81
C THR A 140 -6.41 3.73 -7.62
N ASP A 141 -6.16 5.00 -7.89
CA ASP A 141 -6.10 6.08 -6.90
C ASP A 141 -7.18 7.11 -7.21
N ALA A 142 -7.45 8.03 -6.27
CA ALA A 142 -8.54 8.98 -6.42
C ALA A 142 -8.41 9.87 -7.66
N GLU A 143 -7.18 10.26 -8.03
CA GLU A 143 -6.94 11.13 -9.18
C GLU A 143 -7.12 10.39 -10.51
N ALA A 144 -6.61 9.15 -10.61
CA ALA A 144 -6.74 8.30 -11.78
C ALA A 144 -8.20 7.85 -11.99
N LEU A 145 -8.95 7.58 -10.92
CA LEU A 145 -10.36 7.19 -10.99
C LEU A 145 -11.21 8.22 -11.73
N VAL A 146 -10.99 9.52 -11.49
CA VAL A 146 -11.72 10.61 -12.16
C VAL A 146 -11.55 10.55 -13.68
N LYS A 147 -10.35 10.17 -14.14
CA LYS A 147 -10.05 10.05 -15.58
C LYS A 147 -10.82 8.91 -16.25
N LEU A 148 -11.34 7.95 -15.48
CA LEU A 148 -12.14 6.82 -15.97
C LEU A 148 -13.65 6.97 -15.76
N ALA A 149 -14.13 8.11 -15.23
CA ALA A 149 -15.54 8.31 -14.92
C ALA A 149 -16.46 8.00 -16.12
N SER A 150 -16.14 8.54 -17.31
CA SER A 150 -16.93 8.31 -18.53
C SER A 150 -16.96 6.85 -18.99
N TYR A 151 -15.86 6.12 -18.77
CA TYR A 151 -15.84 4.68 -19.06
C TYR A 151 -16.78 3.94 -18.10
N LEU A 152 -16.69 4.21 -16.80
CA LEU A 152 -17.53 3.57 -15.78
C LEU A 152 -19.02 3.86 -16.00
N GLU A 153 -19.36 5.11 -16.34
CA GLU A 153 -20.72 5.53 -16.70
C GLU A 153 -21.27 4.84 -17.94
N SER A 154 -20.41 4.50 -18.89
CA SER A 154 -20.81 3.84 -20.15
C SER A 154 -21.11 2.35 -20.00
N ARG A 155 -20.73 1.73 -18.88
CA ARG A 155 -20.89 0.30 -18.66
C ARG A 155 -22.36 -0.06 -18.41
N GLN A 156 -22.79 -1.16 -19.01
CA GLN A 156 -24.11 -1.74 -18.75
C GLN A 156 -24.16 -2.46 -17.40
N GLU A 157 -23.05 -3.10 -17.02
CA GLU A 157 -22.92 -3.85 -15.78
C GLU A 157 -21.84 -3.23 -14.89
N PRO A 158 -22.10 -3.09 -13.59
CA PRO A 158 -21.10 -2.63 -12.64
C PRO A 158 -19.92 -3.61 -12.60
N LEU A 159 -18.74 -3.11 -12.20
CA LEU A 159 -17.60 -3.96 -11.87
C LEU A 159 -17.91 -4.81 -10.63
N ASP A 160 -17.19 -5.91 -10.45
CA ASP A 160 -17.24 -6.67 -9.20
C ASP A 160 -16.61 -5.87 -8.07
N SER A 161 -15.50 -5.16 -8.36
CA SER A 161 -14.88 -4.31 -7.35
C SER A 161 -14.08 -3.12 -7.89
N ILE A 162 -13.98 -2.08 -7.07
CA ILE A 162 -13.01 -0.98 -7.21
C ILE A 162 -12.22 -0.86 -5.90
N SER A 163 -10.90 -0.90 -5.99
CA SER A 163 -9.98 -0.65 -4.87
C SER A 163 -9.26 0.68 -5.10
N ILE A 164 -9.53 1.65 -4.23
CA ILE A 164 -8.95 3.00 -4.29
C ILE A 164 -7.84 3.10 -3.24
N LEU A 165 -6.61 3.20 -3.71
CA LEU A 165 -5.38 3.28 -2.90
C LEU A 165 -5.04 4.75 -2.63
N GLY A 166 -4.58 5.03 -1.42
CA GLY A 166 -4.14 6.39 -1.08
C GLY A 166 -3.71 6.54 0.37
N SER A 167 -3.15 7.71 0.69
CA SER A 167 -2.85 8.13 2.06
C SER A 167 -3.97 8.97 2.70
N SER A 168 -4.88 9.47 1.88
CA SER A 168 -6.05 10.24 2.29
C SER A 168 -7.16 10.09 1.24
N PHE A 169 -8.39 10.34 1.67
CA PHE A 169 -9.57 10.23 0.81
C PHE A 169 -10.53 11.37 1.11
N SER A 170 -11.26 11.81 0.08
CA SER A 170 -12.39 12.73 0.17
C SER A 170 -13.67 11.93 -0.11
N PRO A 171 -14.29 11.28 0.90
CA PRO A 171 -15.38 10.35 0.64
C PRO A 171 -16.56 10.99 -0.10
N GLU A 172 -16.83 12.27 0.13
CA GLU A 172 -17.85 13.05 -0.56
C GLU A 172 -17.68 13.06 -2.09
N SER A 173 -16.44 13.07 -2.60
CA SER A 173 -16.16 13.03 -4.04
C SER A 173 -16.13 11.61 -4.59
N LEU A 174 -15.91 10.61 -3.73
CA LEU A 174 -15.78 9.21 -4.11
C LEU A 174 -17.11 8.44 -4.04
N VAL A 175 -18.04 8.82 -3.15
CA VAL A 175 -19.34 8.16 -2.95
C VAL A 175 -20.12 7.93 -4.26
N PRO A 176 -20.15 8.86 -5.24
CA PRO A 176 -20.83 8.60 -6.52
C PRO A 176 -20.35 7.35 -7.25
N TYR A 177 -19.08 6.96 -7.08
CA TYR A 177 -18.51 5.77 -7.74
C TYR A 177 -19.02 4.44 -7.17
N ARG A 178 -19.73 4.45 -6.03
CA ARG A 178 -20.42 3.25 -5.51
C ARG A 178 -21.40 2.65 -6.50
N ALA A 179 -21.96 3.43 -7.42
CA ALA A 179 -22.89 2.93 -8.43
C ALA A 179 -22.22 2.06 -9.50
N TYR A 180 -20.89 2.15 -9.64
CA TYR A 180 -20.15 1.51 -10.73
C TYR A 180 -19.48 0.19 -10.34
N ALA A 181 -19.62 -0.26 -9.08
CA ALA A 181 -19.13 -1.55 -8.65
C ALA A 181 -19.95 -2.15 -7.52
N ALA A 182 -20.00 -3.48 -7.44
CA ALA A 182 -20.64 -4.19 -6.34
C ALA A 182 -19.95 -3.90 -5.00
N ARG A 183 -18.63 -3.69 -5.01
CA ARG A 183 -17.83 -3.29 -3.86
C ARG A 183 -16.86 -2.17 -4.20
N VAL A 184 -16.80 -1.14 -3.37
CA VAL A 184 -15.79 -0.08 -3.50
C VAL A 184 -15.10 0.06 -2.17
N ARG A 185 -13.79 -0.20 -2.14
CA ARG A 185 -12.99 -0.11 -0.91
C ARG A 185 -11.92 0.95 -1.02
N LEU A 186 -11.65 1.59 0.11
CA LEU A 186 -10.56 2.51 0.34
C LEU A 186 -9.44 1.74 1.02
N VAL A 187 -8.23 1.81 0.48
CA VAL A 187 -7.06 1.11 1.02
C VAL A 187 -6.02 2.16 1.40
N LEU A 188 -5.80 2.32 2.71
CA LEU A 188 -4.72 3.17 3.21
C LEU A 188 -3.39 2.51 2.91
N SER A 189 -2.58 3.19 2.12
CA SER A 189 -1.28 2.72 1.68
C SER A 189 -0.30 3.84 1.45
N LEU A 190 0.98 3.59 1.74
CA LEU A 190 2.09 4.45 1.33
C LEU A 190 3.06 3.64 0.46
N PRO A 191 3.82 4.29 -0.45
CA PRO A 191 4.81 3.60 -1.26
C PRO A 191 5.82 2.80 -0.40
N GLU A 192 6.24 3.34 0.73
CA GLU A 192 7.24 2.74 1.62
C GLU A 192 6.70 1.74 2.64
N THR A 193 5.40 1.79 2.98
CA THR A 193 4.80 0.86 3.95
C THR A 193 3.88 -0.18 3.32
N GLY A 194 3.45 0.02 2.07
CA GLY A 194 2.41 -0.78 1.44
C GLY A 194 1.04 -0.49 2.05
N SER A 195 0.10 -1.41 1.89
CA SER A 195 -1.24 -1.34 2.46
C SER A 195 -1.23 -1.69 3.96
N PHE A 196 -1.95 -0.94 4.80
CA PHE A 196 -2.01 -1.22 6.24
C PHE A 196 -3.39 -1.10 6.89
N ALA A 197 -4.34 -0.44 6.24
CA ALA A 197 -5.74 -0.40 6.69
C ALA A 197 -6.69 -0.30 5.50
N GLN A 198 -7.94 -0.69 5.70
CA GLN A 198 -8.97 -0.60 4.65
C GLN A 198 -10.33 -0.22 5.22
N ALA A 199 -11.19 0.32 4.37
CA ALA A 199 -12.60 0.59 4.68
C ALA A 199 -13.45 0.33 3.43
N GLU A 200 -14.70 -0.09 3.60
CA GLU A 200 -15.67 0.08 2.51
C GLU A 200 -15.93 1.59 2.34
N LEU A 201 -15.90 2.08 1.10
CA LEU A 201 -16.17 3.48 0.79
C LEU A 201 -17.54 3.83 1.34
N ALA A 202 -17.69 4.83 2.21
CA ALA A 202 -18.96 5.34 2.75
C ALA A 202 -18.85 6.85 3.00
N ALA A 203 -19.94 7.54 3.33
CA ALA A 203 -19.88 8.98 3.66
C ALA A 203 -18.95 9.27 4.85
N ALA A 204 -18.89 8.35 5.81
CA ALA A 204 -17.92 8.33 6.90
C ALA A 204 -17.29 6.92 6.96
N PRO A 205 -16.19 6.68 6.21
CA PRO A 205 -15.57 5.36 6.15
C PRO A 205 -14.91 5.03 7.50
N ARG A 206 -15.09 3.80 7.97
CA ARG A 206 -14.42 3.29 9.18
C ARG A 206 -13.28 2.39 8.75
N PHE A 207 -12.06 2.81 9.05
CA PHE A 207 -10.86 2.05 8.71
C PHE A 207 -10.56 0.98 9.75
N GLU A 208 -10.39 -0.24 9.25
CA GLU A 208 -9.98 -1.42 9.98
C GLU A 208 -8.53 -1.75 9.62
N THR A 209 -7.75 -2.20 10.59
CA THR A 209 -6.36 -2.62 10.34
C THR A 209 -6.33 -3.90 9.50
N LEU A 210 -5.46 -3.92 8.48
CA LEU A 210 -5.26 -5.12 7.68
C LEU A 210 -4.55 -6.22 8.48
N PRO A 211 -4.82 -7.51 8.19
CA PRO A 211 -4.12 -8.61 8.84
C PRO A 211 -2.59 -8.47 8.75
N GLY A 212 -1.90 -8.77 9.85
CA GLY A 212 -0.43 -8.67 9.92
C GLY A 212 0.10 -7.24 10.01
N CYS A 213 -0.76 -6.25 10.22
CA CYS A 213 -0.37 -4.87 10.50
C CYS A 213 -0.68 -4.51 11.96
N VAL A 214 0.12 -3.61 12.52
CA VAL A 214 -0.15 -2.94 13.80
C VAL A 214 -0.16 -1.45 13.55
N VAL A 215 -1.27 -0.81 13.91
CA VAL A 215 -1.47 0.64 13.75
C VAL A 215 -1.65 1.25 15.13
N GLU A 216 -0.66 2.01 15.58
CA GLU A 216 -0.70 2.80 16.80
C GLU A 216 -1.18 4.23 16.49
N ARG A 217 -1.88 4.83 17.45
CA ARG A 217 -2.45 6.18 17.32
C ARG A 217 -1.75 7.13 18.28
N GLU A 218 -0.99 8.06 17.74
CA GLU A 218 -0.50 9.25 18.46
C GLU A 218 -1.14 10.49 17.81
N GLU A 219 -0.36 11.51 17.44
CA GLU A 219 -0.82 12.62 16.59
C GLU A 219 -1.08 12.14 15.14
N THR A 220 -0.17 11.29 14.64
CA THR A 220 -0.28 10.60 13.35
C THR A 220 -0.26 9.09 13.55
N LEU A 221 -0.60 8.35 12.50
CA LEU A 221 -0.54 6.89 12.53
C LEU A 221 0.90 6.40 12.54
N ILE A 222 1.17 5.40 13.39
CA ILE A 222 2.44 4.68 13.42
C ILE A 222 2.16 3.24 12.99
N VAL A 223 2.83 2.80 11.93
CA VAL A 223 2.58 1.51 11.27
C VAL A 223 3.73 0.56 11.50
N SER A 224 3.42 -0.67 11.89
CA SER A 224 4.34 -1.81 11.86
C SER A 224 3.74 -2.96 11.07
N LYS A 225 4.58 -3.71 10.37
CA LYS A 225 4.18 -4.94 9.68
C LYS A 225 4.83 -6.15 10.32
N GLU A 226 4.02 -7.16 10.60
CA GLU A 226 4.47 -8.47 11.12
C GLU A 226 5.28 -9.24 10.07
N THR A 227 5.02 -8.97 8.79
CA THR A 227 5.68 -9.62 7.68
C THR A 227 7.16 -9.29 7.64
N MET A 228 7.97 -10.33 7.40
CA MET A 228 9.41 -10.22 7.19
C MET A 228 9.72 -9.62 5.82
N LEU A 229 9.46 -8.32 5.63
CA LEU A 229 9.74 -7.56 4.40
C LEU A 229 11.24 -7.42 4.15
N VAL A 230 11.71 -7.14 2.93
CA VAL A 230 13.14 -6.82 2.69
C VAL A 230 13.57 -5.54 3.40
N THR A 231 12.73 -4.50 3.30
CA THR A 231 12.84 -3.28 4.11
C THR A 231 11.81 -3.37 5.23
N PRO A 232 12.21 -3.62 6.49
CA PRO A 232 11.26 -3.71 7.60
C PRO A 232 10.42 -2.44 7.74
N VAL A 233 9.17 -2.61 8.15
CA VAL A 233 8.29 -1.51 8.56
C VAL A 233 8.01 -1.73 10.05
N ILE A 234 8.76 -1.04 10.91
CA ILE A 234 8.68 -1.16 12.37
C ILE A 234 8.56 0.23 12.95
N ARG A 235 7.44 0.50 13.63
CA ARG A 235 7.07 1.80 14.20
C ARG A 235 7.28 2.96 13.23
N TYR A 236 6.88 2.80 11.98
CA TYR A 236 6.97 3.84 10.96
C TYR A 236 5.89 4.90 11.18
N ARG A 237 6.30 6.09 11.62
CA ARG A 237 5.43 7.26 11.78
C ARG A 237 5.10 7.84 10.42
N THR A 238 3.82 7.80 10.09
CA THR A 238 3.25 8.38 8.88
C THR A 238 2.92 9.88 9.07
N GLU A 239 2.48 10.53 8.00
CA GLU A 239 1.91 11.88 8.04
C GLU A 239 0.37 11.85 8.11
N ILE A 240 -0.23 10.67 8.20
CA ILE A 240 -1.68 10.50 8.20
C ILE A 240 -2.17 10.80 9.62
N PRO A 241 -3.07 11.78 9.82
CA PRO A 241 -3.55 12.12 11.15
C PRO A 241 -4.29 10.96 11.80
N ALA A 242 -4.14 10.78 13.12
CA ALA A 242 -4.80 9.69 13.85
C ALA A 242 -6.34 9.79 13.86
N SER A 243 -6.90 10.95 13.46
CA SER A 243 -8.33 11.17 13.26
C SER A 243 -8.90 10.50 12.01
N PHE A 244 -8.06 10.08 11.06
CA PHE A 244 -8.50 9.35 9.85
C PHE A 244 -8.70 7.85 10.09
N TYR A 245 -8.38 7.35 11.27
CA TYR A 245 -8.39 5.93 11.58
C TYR A 245 -9.12 5.67 12.91
N ASP A 246 -10.18 4.89 12.84
CA ASP A 246 -11.05 4.62 14.00
C ASP A 246 -10.60 3.38 14.79
N GLY A 247 -9.83 2.48 14.18
CA GLY A 247 -9.38 1.24 14.82
C GLY A 247 -10.47 0.23 15.07
N ALA A 248 -11.46 0.20 14.16
CA ALA A 248 -12.50 -0.82 14.13
C ALA A 248 -11.92 -2.22 13.82
#